data_AF-A0A920E857-F1
#
_entry.id   AF-A0A920E857-F1
#
_cell.length_a   1.000
_cell.length_b   1.000
_cell.length_c   1.000
_cell.angle_alpha   90.00
_cell.angle_beta   90.00
_cell.angle_gamma   90.00
#
_symmetry.space_group_name_H-M   'P 1'
#
loop_
_entity.id
_entity.type
_entity.pdbx_description
1 polymer ?
#
loop_
_entity_poly.entity_id
_entity_poly.type
_entity_poly.pdbx_seq_one_letter_code
_entity_poly.pdbx_strand_id
1 'polypeptide(L)'
;MKVSKVYTTDVVVAAAGRGKRVGAAQNKLLLNLNQNSDRNEKAGEDKLFGKNVTTLLEYGLKTFQEHPGIRKIFLVVSKKDFQILQPWAEGEGLILVEGGERRQDSVHKALEHIHQHDELPDMVLIHDGARIFCTRDLIDRILDVCRENGSAIPVIPIHDTVRRSGLNKNQARTGLKSWRTHWKKMI
;
A
#
# COMPACT_ATOMS: atom_id res chain seq x y z
N MET A 1 26.40 -27.56 -6.44
CA MET A 1 25.55 -26.60 -5.71
C MET A 1 24.90 -25.67 -6.73
N LYS A 2 23.56 -25.74 -6.93
CA LYS A 2 22.86 -24.67 -7.65
C LYS A 2 22.84 -23.47 -6.71
N VAL A 3 23.56 -22.40 -7.05
CA VAL A 3 23.40 -21.12 -6.38
C VAL A 3 21.97 -20.67 -6.67
N SER A 4 21.10 -20.70 -5.66
CA SER A 4 19.75 -20.18 -5.78
C SER A 4 19.81 -18.70 -6.13
N LYS A 5 19.22 -18.31 -7.27
CA LYS A 5 19.15 -16.92 -7.71
C LYS A 5 18.53 -16.08 -6.58
N VAL A 6 19.22 -15.03 -6.15
CA VAL A 6 18.67 -14.06 -5.21
C VAL A 6 17.78 -13.12 -6.02
N TYR A 7 16.49 -13.06 -5.68
CA TYR A 7 15.54 -12.16 -6.33
C TYR A 7 15.48 -10.84 -5.58
N THR A 8 15.62 -9.73 -6.31
CA THR A 8 15.49 -8.37 -5.78
C THR A 8 14.05 -7.89 -5.87
N THR A 9 13.58 -7.18 -4.85
CA THR A 9 12.22 -6.64 -4.82
C THR A 9 12.23 -5.20 -4.38
N ASP A 10 11.55 -4.34 -5.14
CA ASP A 10 11.21 -2.98 -4.69
C ASP A 10 9.72 -2.92 -4.35
N VAL A 11 9.33 -1.99 -3.49
CA VAL A 11 7.91 -1.78 -3.13
C VAL A 11 7.49 -0.35 -3.44
N VAL A 12 6.31 -0.22 -4.06
CA VAL A 12 5.59 1.03 -4.24
C VAL A 12 4.50 1.12 -3.19
N VAL A 13 4.59 2.11 -2.30
CA VAL A 13 3.57 2.38 -1.28
C VAL A 13 2.73 3.57 -1.73
N ALA A 14 1.51 3.30 -2.18
CA ALA A 14 0.58 4.33 -2.62
C ALA A 14 -0.05 5.03 -1.40
N ALA A 15 0.40 6.24 -1.10
CA ALA A 15 -0.02 7.06 0.05
C ALA A 15 -0.60 8.43 -0.34
N ALA A 16 -0.77 8.75 -1.63
CA ALA A 16 -1.25 10.05 -2.13
C ALA A 16 -2.75 10.34 -1.89
N GLY A 17 -3.44 9.51 -1.10
CA GLY A 17 -4.88 9.62 -0.86
C GLY A 17 -5.22 10.73 0.15
N ARG A 18 -6.21 11.56 -0.19
CA ARG A 18 -6.65 12.70 0.65
C ARG A 18 -7.49 12.33 1.89
N GLY A 19 -7.70 11.05 2.20
CA GLY A 19 -8.48 10.65 3.38
C GLY A 19 -9.96 11.09 3.42
N LYS A 20 -10.53 11.67 2.34
CA LYS A 20 -11.86 12.33 2.32
C LYS A 20 -13.01 11.56 2.99
N ARG A 21 -13.02 10.22 2.88
CA ARG A 21 -14.05 9.36 3.47
C ARG A 21 -13.97 9.24 5.00
N VAL A 22 -12.81 9.55 5.58
CA VAL A 22 -12.54 9.51 7.03
C VAL A 22 -12.80 10.88 7.67
N GLY A 23 -13.21 11.89 6.88
CA GLY A 23 -13.53 13.23 7.39
C GLY A 23 -12.30 14.05 7.84
N ALA A 24 -11.09 13.55 7.64
CA ALA A 24 -9.86 14.26 7.99
C ALA A 24 -9.58 15.42 7.03
N ALA A 25 -9.13 16.56 7.56
CA ALA A 25 -8.70 17.72 6.77
C ALA A 25 -7.37 17.49 6.02
N GLN A 26 -6.61 16.48 6.44
CA GLN A 26 -5.31 16.10 5.90
C GLN A 26 -5.24 14.60 5.60
N ASN A 27 -4.14 14.17 4.95
CA ASN A 27 -3.89 12.76 4.69
C ASN A 27 -3.92 11.97 6.00
N LYS A 28 -4.81 10.98 6.08
CA LYS A 28 -5.01 10.18 7.29
C LYS A 28 -3.75 9.45 7.73
N LEU A 29 -2.82 9.19 6.81
CA LEU A 29 -1.58 8.47 7.11
C LEU A 29 -0.62 9.31 7.96
N LEU A 30 -0.80 10.63 7.97
CA LEU A 30 -0.05 11.58 8.79
C LEU A 30 -0.69 11.80 10.16
N LEU A 31 -1.70 11.02 10.55
CA LEU A 31 -2.26 11.06 11.89
C LEU A 31 -1.29 10.40 12.87
N ASN A 32 -1.05 11.09 13.98
CA ASN A 32 -0.16 10.66 15.06
C ASN A 32 -0.87 9.62 15.95
N LEU A 33 -0.26 8.44 16.13
CA LEU A 33 -0.81 7.36 16.97
C LEU A 33 -0.63 7.59 18.48
N ASN A 34 0.30 8.46 18.88
CA ASN A 34 0.70 8.65 20.27
C ASN A 34 0.08 9.91 20.91
N GLN A 35 -0.72 10.69 20.15
CA GLN A 35 -1.47 11.80 20.73
C GLN A 35 -2.80 11.29 21.30
N ASN A 36 -2.93 11.39 22.62
CA ASN A 36 -4.22 11.34 23.28
C ASN A 36 -5.17 12.34 22.63
N SER A 37 -6.40 11.89 22.44
CA SER A 37 -7.43 12.44 21.57
C SER A 37 -8.00 13.78 22.05
N ASP A 38 -7.25 14.88 21.95
CA ASP A 38 -7.85 16.21 22.01
C ASP A 38 -8.15 16.70 20.60
N ARG A 39 -9.43 16.54 20.22
CA ARG A 39 -9.98 16.70 18.86
C ARG A 39 -9.90 18.12 18.26
N ASN A 40 -9.16 19.05 18.86
CA ASN A 40 -9.23 20.48 18.50
C ASN A 40 -7.90 21.20 18.22
N GLU A 41 -6.75 20.53 18.23
CA GLU A 41 -5.50 21.19 17.84
C GLU A 41 -5.14 20.93 16.38
N LYS A 42 -5.00 22.03 15.61
CA LYS A 42 -4.42 22.00 14.26
C LYS A 42 -3.05 21.31 14.35
N ALA A 43 -2.87 20.22 13.60
CA ALA A 43 -1.59 19.56 13.45
C ALA A 43 -0.63 20.51 12.72
N GLY A 44 0.15 21.28 13.48
CA GLY A 44 1.26 22.07 12.98
C GLY A 44 2.37 21.17 12.43
N GLU A 45 3.09 21.69 11.44
CA GLU A 45 4.14 21.01 10.67
C GLU A 45 5.26 20.42 11.57
N ASP A 46 5.49 20.99 12.76
CA ASP A 46 6.52 20.57 13.72
C ASP A 46 6.22 19.29 14.52
N LYS A 47 5.01 18.70 14.43
CA LYS A 47 4.61 17.56 15.28
C LYS A 47 4.55 16.20 14.56
N LEU A 48 4.94 16.12 13.29
CA LEU A 48 4.74 14.90 12.49
C LEU A 48 5.81 13.81 12.70
N PHE A 49 7.04 14.15 13.09
CA PHE A 49 8.18 13.20 13.10
C PHE A 49 9.10 13.31 14.34
N GLY A 50 8.57 13.76 15.49
CA GLY A 50 9.35 13.82 16.74
C GLY A 50 9.70 12.42 17.28
N LYS A 51 10.73 12.31 18.14
CA LYS A 51 11.24 11.04 18.73
C LYS A 51 10.19 10.09 19.36
N ASN A 52 9.00 10.60 19.70
CA ASN A 52 7.89 9.83 20.30
C ASN A 52 6.62 9.87 19.44
N VAL A 53 6.71 10.25 18.17
CA VAL A 53 5.59 10.27 17.23
C VAL A 53 5.73 9.09 16.30
N THR A 54 4.71 8.24 16.25
CA THR A 54 4.57 7.24 15.20
C THR A 54 3.29 7.54 14.45
N THR A 55 3.42 8.03 13.24
CA THR A 55 2.31 8.17 12.31
C THR A 55 1.82 6.81 11.84
N LEU A 56 0.59 6.72 11.33
CA LEU A 56 0.12 5.51 10.66
C LEU A 56 1.03 5.12 9.49
N LEU A 57 1.60 6.13 8.81
CA LEU A 57 2.56 5.93 7.73
C LEU A 57 3.83 5.23 8.21
N GLU A 58 4.50 5.77 9.23
CA GLU A 58 5.71 5.18 9.81
C GLU A 58 5.47 3.74 10.28
N TYR A 59 4.36 3.51 10.99
CA TYR A 59 3.99 2.17 11.44
C TYR A 59 3.84 1.19 10.26
N GLY A 60 3.14 1.61 9.20
CA GLY A 60 2.93 0.77 8.03
C GLY A 60 4.18 0.53 7.18
N LEU A 61 5.13 1.47 7.17
CA LEU A 61 6.38 1.36 6.42
C LEU A 61 7.40 0.45 7.12
N LYS A 62 7.38 0.41 8.45
CA LYS A 62 8.33 -0.38 9.26
C LYS A 62 8.46 -1.82 8.80
N THR A 63 7.32 -2.48 8.49
CA THR A 63 7.34 -3.86 8.01
C THR A 63 8.15 -4.03 6.72
N PHE A 64 8.09 -3.08 5.79
CA PHE A 64 8.86 -3.11 4.55
C PHE A 64 10.33 -2.74 4.77
N GLN A 65 10.60 -1.73 5.61
CA GLN A 65 11.96 -1.29 5.95
C GLN A 65 12.78 -2.40 6.62
N GLU A 66 12.14 -3.22 7.47
CA GLU A 66 12.79 -4.32 8.18
C GLU A 66 12.84 -5.63 7.38
N HIS A 67 12.20 -5.69 6.20
CA HIS A 67 12.06 -6.93 5.44
C HIS A 67 13.32 -7.20 4.59
N PRO A 68 14.06 -8.30 4.80
CA PRO A 68 15.33 -8.55 4.11
C PRO A 68 15.18 -8.75 2.59
N GLY A 69 14.00 -9.15 2.13
CA GLY A 69 13.69 -9.27 0.70
C GLY A 69 13.34 -7.96 -0.01
N ILE A 70 13.22 -6.84 0.70
CA ILE A 70 12.86 -5.53 0.12
C ILE A 70 14.13 -4.67 0.03
N ARG A 71 14.44 -4.19 -1.17
CA ARG A 71 15.64 -3.41 -1.48
C ARG A 71 15.37 -1.91 -1.39
N LYS A 72 14.30 -1.42 -2.04
CA LYS A 72 13.93 0.00 -2.07
C LYS A 72 12.44 0.18 -1.81
N ILE A 73 12.09 1.31 -1.21
CA ILE A 73 10.72 1.73 -0.94
C ILE A 73 10.44 3.04 -1.67
N PHE A 74 9.50 2.99 -2.61
CA PHE A 74 8.99 4.13 -3.35
C PHE A 74 7.69 4.61 -2.69
N LEU A 75 7.77 5.68 -1.92
CA LEU A 75 6.63 6.25 -1.21
C LEU A 75 5.95 7.31 -2.08
N VAL A 76 4.73 7.01 -2.54
CA VAL A 76 3.98 7.88 -3.45
C VAL A 76 3.03 8.76 -2.65
N VAL A 77 3.25 10.07 -2.65
CA VAL A 77 2.50 11.03 -1.83
C VAL A 77 1.84 12.12 -2.68
N SER A 78 0.93 12.88 -2.09
CA SER A 78 0.29 13.98 -2.81
C SER A 78 1.29 15.14 -3.02
N LYS A 79 1.10 15.97 -4.05
CA LYS A 79 1.94 17.16 -4.30
C LYS A 79 2.09 18.05 -3.05
N LYS A 80 1.00 18.20 -2.29
CA LYS A 80 0.98 18.97 -1.04
C LYS A 80 1.88 18.34 0.02
N ASP A 81 1.81 17.03 0.17
CA ASP A 81 2.57 16.31 1.20
C ASP A 81 4.04 16.14 0.80
N PHE A 82 4.35 16.18 -0.50
CA PHE A 82 5.70 15.95 -1.03
C PHE A 82 6.75 16.85 -0.37
N GLN A 83 6.51 18.16 -0.35
CA GLN A 83 7.45 19.14 0.23
C GLN A 83 7.66 18.94 1.74
N ILE A 84 6.61 18.51 2.44
CA ILE A 84 6.64 18.27 3.89
C ILE A 84 7.40 16.98 4.21
N LEU A 85 7.19 15.94 3.40
CA LEU A 85 7.72 14.60 3.66
C LEU A 85 9.11 14.37 3.08
N GLN A 86 9.57 15.19 2.13
CA GLN A 86 10.84 14.98 1.45
C GLN A 86 12.03 14.89 2.43
N PRO A 87 12.24 15.83 3.37
CA PRO A 87 13.37 15.73 4.29
C PRO A 87 13.32 14.49 5.19
N TRP A 88 12.13 14.13 5.66
CA TRP A 88 11.92 12.93 6.48
C TRP A 88 12.17 11.65 5.68
N ALA A 89 11.65 11.58 4.45
CA ALA A 89 11.82 10.43 3.57
C ALA A 89 13.29 10.19 3.19
N GLU A 90 14.05 11.24 2.92
CA GLU A 90 15.50 11.16 2.68
C GLU A 90 16.23 10.60 3.91
N GLY A 91 15.88 11.06 5.12
CA GLY A 91 16.43 10.53 6.38
C GLY A 91 16.09 9.06 6.65
N GLU A 92 14.93 8.58 6.18
CA GLU A 92 14.46 7.20 6.30
C GLU A 92 14.91 6.29 5.15
N GLY A 93 15.67 6.80 4.18
CA GLY A 93 16.11 6.05 3.01
C GLY A 93 14.98 5.69 2.03
N LEU A 94 13.90 6.46 2.03
CA LEU A 94 12.73 6.28 1.16
C LEU A 94 12.87 7.14 -0.11
N ILE A 95 12.39 6.62 -1.24
CA ILE A 95 12.33 7.37 -2.50
C ILE A 95 10.93 7.97 -2.63
N LEU A 96 10.83 9.29 -2.54
CA LEU A 96 9.56 9.98 -2.64
C LEU A 96 9.15 10.17 -4.11
N VAL A 97 7.89 9.89 -4.42
CA VAL A 97 7.31 10.10 -5.76
C VAL A 97 6.04 10.94 -5.64
N GLU A 98 5.92 11.99 -6.45
CA GLU A 98 4.68 12.75 -6.54
C GLU A 98 3.60 11.92 -7.25
N GLY A 99 2.49 11.66 -6.56
CA GLY A 99 1.35 10.93 -7.08
C GLY A 99 0.63 11.60 -8.26
N GLY A 100 -0.28 10.84 -8.88
CA GLY A 100 -1.18 11.34 -9.93
C GLY A 100 -2.59 11.60 -9.40
N GLU A 101 -3.50 11.98 -10.30
CA GLU A 101 -4.91 12.24 -9.93
C GLU A 101 -5.62 10.98 -9.42
N ARG A 102 -5.35 9.84 -10.07
CA ARG A 102 -5.90 8.53 -9.70
C ARG A 102 -4.82 7.65 -9.08
N ARG A 103 -5.26 6.61 -8.38
CA ARG A 103 -4.37 5.59 -7.81
C ARG A 103 -3.48 4.95 -8.88
N GLN A 104 -4.04 4.62 -10.05
CA GLN A 104 -3.29 4.02 -11.15
C GLN A 104 -2.23 4.96 -11.73
N ASP A 105 -2.53 6.26 -11.82
CA ASP A 105 -1.56 7.26 -12.31
C ASP A 105 -0.40 7.41 -11.31
N SER A 106 -0.71 7.33 -10.01
CA SER A 106 0.29 7.35 -8.93
C SER A 106 1.22 6.13 -9.00
N VAL A 107 0.67 4.94 -9.22
CA VAL A 107 1.46 3.71 -9.39
C VAL A 107 2.31 3.78 -10.66
N HIS A 108 1.75 4.26 -11.76
CA HIS A 108 2.48 4.38 -13.03
C HIS A 108 3.71 5.27 -12.90
N LYS A 109 3.58 6.47 -12.31
CA LYS A 109 4.72 7.36 -12.04
C LYS A 109 5.81 6.72 -11.19
N ALA A 110 5.44 5.90 -10.21
CA ALA A 110 6.41 5.18 -9.38
C ALA A 110 7.15 4.10 -10.17
N LEU A 111 6.44 3.38 -11.06
CA LEU A 111 7.07 2.40 -11.96
C LEU A 111 7.99 3.08 -12.98
N GLU A 112 7.64 4.26 -13.49
CA GLU A 112 8.54 5.07 -14.34
C GLU A 112 9.81 5.45 -13.57
N HIS A 113 9.68 5.87 -12.30
CA HIS A 113 10.85 6.12 -11.45
C HIS A 113 11.72 4.88 -11.28
N ILE A 114 11.12 3.72 -10.98
CA ILE A 114 11.86 2.45 -10.89
C ILE A 114 12.59 2.17 -12.22
N HIS A 115 11.93 2.38 -13.35
CA HIS A 115 12.50 2.11 -14.67
C HIS A 115 13.70 3.01 -15.02
N GLN A 116 13.76 4.21 -14.46
CA GLN A 116 14.85 5.16 -14.66
C GLN A 116 16.10 4.87 -13.81
N HIS A 117 16.04 3.91 -12.87
CA HIS A 117 17.20 3.53 -12.07
C HIS A 117 18.10 2.55 -12.82
N ASP A 118 19.40 2.60 -12.52
CA ASP A 118 20.42 1.75 -13.16
C ASP A 118 20.18 0.25 -12.98
N GLU A 119 19.58 -0.14 -11.84
CA GLU A 119 19.29 -1.54 -11.50
C GLU A 119 17.80 -1.78 -11.31
N LEU A 120 17.18 -2.44 -12.30
CA LEU A 120 15.79 -2.88 -12.22
C LEU A 120 15.61 -4.05 -11.24
N PRO A 121 14.57 -4.04 -10.39
CA PRO A 121 14.28 -5.17 -9.53
C PRO A 121 13.68 -6.34 -10.32
N ASP A 122 13.83 -7.57 -9.82
CA ASP A 122 13.14 -8.73 -10.38
C ASP A 122 11.61 -8.67 -10.14
N MET A 123 11.19 -8.02 -9.05
CA MET A 123 9.79 -7.92 -8.63
C MET A 123 9.45 -6.51 -8.11
N VAL A 124 8.21 -6.08 -8.33
CA VAL A 124 7.67 -4.85 -7.72
C VAL A 124 6.38 -5.19 -6.96
N LEU A 125 6.37 -4.89 -5.66
CA LEU A 125 5.16 -4.97 -4.84
C LEU A 125 4.41 -3.64 -4.88
N ILE A 126 3.09 -3.68 -5.05
CA ILE A 126 2.25 -2.48 -5.00
C ILE A 126 1.37 -2.57 -3.75
N HIS A 127 1.66 -1.74 -2.76
CA HIS A 127 0.94 -1.67 -1.49
C HIS A 127 0.09 -0.41 -1.38
N ASP A 128 -1.06 -0.51 -0.71
CA ASP A 128 -1.91 0.63 -0.37
C ASP A 128 -1.54 1.10 1.04
N GLY A 129 -0.98 2.30 1.18
CA GLY A 129 -0.50 2.83 2.46
C GLY A 129 -1.58 2.91 3.54
N ALA A 130 -2.87 2.86 3.17
CA ALA A 130 -3.97 2.73 4.11
C ALA A 130 -4.03 1.38 4.87
N ARG A 131 -3.27 0.37 4.47
CA ARG A 131 -3.30 -1.01 5.00
C ARG A 131 -2.08 -1.32 5.88
N ILE A 132 -1.92 -0.54 6.94
CA ILE A 132 -0.74 -0.51 7.81
C ILE A 132 -0.44 -1.80 8.60
N PHE A 133 -1.32 -2.80 8.57
CA PHE A 133 -1.15 -4.09 9.26
C PHE A 133 -0.64 -5.20 8.33
N CYS A 134 0.13 -4.83 7.29
CA CYS A 134 0.83 -5.80 6.47
C CYS A 134 1.84 -6.57 7.36
N THR A 135 1.95 -7.88 7.20
CA THR A 135 2.88 -8.70 7.98
C THR A 135 4.02 -9.21 7.11
N ARG A 136 5.16 -9.53 7.74
CA ARG A 136 6.30 -10.16 7.07
C ARG A 136 5.89 -11.47 6.38
N ASP A 137 5.20 -12.35 7.09
CA ASP A 137 4.70 -13.63 6.54
C ASP A 137 3.76 -13.47 5.34
N LEU A 138 3.03 -12.35 5.26
CA LEU A 138 2.22 -12.06 4.08
C LEU A 138 3.11 -11.68 2.89
N ILE A 139 4.12 -10.84 3.12
CA ILE A 139 5.08 -10.43 2.09
C ILE A 139 5.84 -11.67 1.58
N ASP A 140 6.39 -12.50 2.47
CA ASP A 140 7.12 -13.71 2.09
C ASP A 140 6.29 -14.64 1.19
N ARG A 141 5.03 -14.94 1.59
CA ARG A 141 4.13 -15.75 0.78
C ARG A 141 3.82 -15.13 -0.59
N ILE A 142 3.68 -13.81 -0.66
CA ILE A 142 3.47 -13.11 -1.95
C ILE A 142 4.72 -13.26 -2.82
N LEU A 143 5.92 -13.07 -2.27
CA LEU A 143 7.17 -13.20 -3.01
C LEU A 143 7.37 -14.62 -3.52
N ASP A 144 7.07 -15.64 -2.72
CA ASP A 144 7.14 -17.04 -3.14
C ASP A 144 6.23 -17.34 -4.32
N VAL A 145 4.96 -16.93 -4.23
CA VAL A 145 4.00 -17.13 -5.33
C VAL A 145 4.39 -16.32 -6.57
N CYS A 146 4.92 -15.10 -6.42
CA CYS A 146 5.43 -14.29 -7.53
C CYS A 146 6.63 -14.95 -8.22
N ARG A 147 7.55 -15.59 -7.48
CA ARG A 147 8.70 -16.30 -8.06
C ARG A 147 8.26 -17.47 -8.94
N GLU A 148 7.19 -18.15 -8.56
CA GLU A 148 6.66 -19.30 -9.29
C GLU A 148 5.76 -18.91 -10.47
N ASN A 149 4.89 -17.90 -10.27
CA ASN A 149 3.79 -17.60 -11.19
C ASN A 149 3.89 -16.22 -11.87
N GLY A 150 4.93 -15.44 -11.57
CA GLY A 150 5.17 -14.09 -12.09
C GLY A 150 4.34 -12.99 -11.43
N SER A 151 3.23 -13.31 -10.77
CA SER A 151 2.42 -12.33 -10.01
C SER A 151 1.59 -12.99 -8.92
N ALA A 152 1.22 -12.21 -7.91
CA ALA A 152 0.36 -12.65 -6.82
C ALA A 152 -0.50 -11.49 -6.28
N ILE A 153 -1.73 -11.80 -5.88
CA ILE A 153 -2.63 -10.86 -5.20
C ILE A 153 -3.21 -11.59 -3.98
N PRO A 154 -3.02 -11.07 -2.75
CA PRO A 154 -3.64 -11.66 -1.57
C PRO A 154 -5.16 -11.42 -1.59
N VAL A 155 -5.92 -12.48 -1.27
CA VAL A 155 -7.39 -12.44 -1.24
C VAL A 155 -7.91 -13.01 0.08
N ILE A 156 -9.11 -12.57 0.48
CA ILE A 156 -9.87 -13.13 1.59
C ILE A 156 -11.23 -13.62 1.07
N PRO A 157 -11.81 -14.68 1.65
CA PRO A 157 -13.16 -15.13 1.30
C PRO A 157 -14.19 -14.05 1.64
N ILE A 158 -15.19 -13.89 0.78
CA ILE A 158 -16.31 -12.95 1.01
C ILE A 158 -17.37 -13.66 1.86
N HIS A 159 -17.77 -13.05 2.96
CA HIS A 159 -18.87 -13.53 3.81
C HIS A 159 -20.21 -12.89 3.46
N ASP A 160 -20.19 -11.67 2.94
CA ASP A 160 -21.40 -10.91 2.61
C ASP A 160 -22.01 -11.31 1.26
N THR A 161 -23.33 -11.14 1.13
CA THR A 161 -24.02 -11.32 -0.15
C THR A 161 -23.69 -10.17 -1.09
N VAL A 162 -23.10 -10.47 -2.25
CA VAL A 162 -22.81 -9.47 -3.29
C VAL A 162 -24.05 -9.24 -4.15
N ARG A 163 -24.61 -8.01 -4.11
CA ARG A 163 -25.70 -7.58 -4.99
C ARG A 163 -25.22 -6.51 -5.95
N ARG A 164 -25.52 -6.68 -7.25
CA ARG A 164 -25.33 -5.63 -8.26
C ARG A 164 -26.56 -4.71 -8.28
N SER A 165 -26.42 -3.47 -7.80
CA SER A 165 -27.44 -2.44 -7.97
C SER A 165 -27.25 -1.75 -9.33
N GLY A 166 -28.28 -1.74 -10.17
CA GLY A 166 -28.37 -0.88 -11.35
C GLY A 166 -29.17 0.39 -11.01
N LEU A 167 -28.98 1.46 -11.78
CA LEU A 167 -29.78 2.70 -11.66
C LEU A 167 -31.27 2.48 -12.00
N ASN A 168 -31.63 1.35 -12.61
CA ASN A 168 -33.03 0.94 -12.76
C ASN A 168 -33.50 0.19 -11.51
N LYS A 169 -34.43 0.81 -10.78
CA LYS A 169 -34.94 0.34 -9.48
C LYS A 169 -35.56 -1.07 -9.47
N ASN A 170 -35.74 -1.76 -10.59
CA ASN A 170 -36.36 -3.09 -10.63
C ASN A 170 -35.73 -4.04 -11.66
N GLN A 171 -34.50 -4.51 -11.42
CA GLN A 171 -34.10 -5.81 -11.97
C GLN A 171 -33.44 -6.65 -10.89
N ALA A 172 -34.23 -7.53 -10.28
CA ALA A 172 -33.70 -8.77 -9.75
C ALA A 172 -33.12 -9.55 -10.94
N ARG A 173 -31.80 -9.47 -11.14
CA ARG A 173 -31.13 -10.39 -12.06
C ARG A 173 -31.10 -11.75 -11.38
N THR A 174 -32.11 -12.57 -11.63
CA THR A 174 -32.07 -14.03 -11.49
C THR A 174 -30.95 -14.54 -12.39
N GLY A 175 -29.78 -14.71 -11.79
CA GLY A 175 -28.57 -15.05 -12.53
C GLY A 175 -27.36 -15.21 -11.63
N LEU A 176 -27.54 -15.79 -10.43
CA LEU A 176 -26.45 -16.46 -9.73
C LEU A 176 -26.05 -17.69 -10.57
N LYS A 177 -25.25 -17.47 -11.62
CA LYS A 177 -24.43 -18.53 -12.18
C LYS A 177 -23.37 -18.85 -11.15
N SER A 178 -23.71 -19.81 -10.30
CA SER A 178 -22.84 -20.70 -9.53
C SER A 178 -21.34 -20.51 -9.80
N TRP A 179 -20.64 -19.84 -8.88
CA TRP A 179 -19.18 -19.95 -8.71
C TRP A 179 -18.78 -21.28 -8.03
N ARG A 180 -19.68 -22.26 -8.01
CA ARG A 180 -19.64 -23.42 -7.11
C ARG A 180 -18.93 -24.65 -7.68
N THR A 181 -18.23 -24.55 -8.81
CA THR A 181 -17.70 -25.76 -9.48
C THR A 181 -16.28 -26.17 -9.10
N HIS A 182 -15.58 -25.54 -8.16
CA HIS A 182 -14.22 -25.99 -7.78
C HIS A 182 -13.94 -26.16 -6.28
N TRP A 183 -14.92 -25.98 -5.39
CA TRP A 183 -14.66 -26.04 -3.93
C TRP A 183 -14.95 -27.42 -3.27
N LYS A 184 -15.15 -28.49 -4.06
CA LYS A 184 -15.50 -29.83 -3.54
C LYS A 184 -14.37 -30.87 -3.57
N LYS A 185 -13.11 -30.45 -3.48
CA LYS A 185 -12.00 -31.34 -3.11
C LYS A 185 -11.16 -30.63 -2.06
N MET A 186 -11.45 -30.89 -0.79
CA MET A 186 -10.62 -30.74 0.42
C MET A 186 -11.49 -30.50 1.67
N ILE A 187 -12.43 -31.42 1.90
CA ILE A 187 -12.83 -31.84 3.24
C ILE A 187 -12.73 -33.36 3.22
#